data_AF-A0A317HDY3-F1
#
_entry.id   AF-A0A317HDY3-F1
#
_cell.length_a   1.000
_cell.length_b   1.000
_cell.length_c   1.000
_cell.angle_alpha   90.00
_cell.angle_beta   90.00
_cell.angle_gamma   90.00
#
_symmetry.space_group_name_H-M   'P 1'
#
loop_
_entity.id
_entity.type
_entity.pdbx_description
1 polymer ?
#
loop_
_entity_poly.entity_id
_entity_poly.type
_entity_poly.pdbx_seq_one_letter_code
_entity_poly.pdbx_strand_id
1 'polypeptide(L)'
;MKKETIKTGMDQDVSISGMNFGSPFLKQERFGNLSLSLDSIRRRLNITRMVNKIRQSIQIQLNATRQISIKKVYSNIYVGQLKYRKLEEFLETIYLQIEFFDGRNTIHLPVYERKANNLPDLPEIERKVQYWQDLLSELRLVKDK
;
A
#
# COMPACT_ATOMS: atom_id res chain seq x y z
N MET A 1 -15.70 64.79 26.29
CA MET A 1 -14.27 64.45 26.41
C MET A 1 -14.15 62.92 26.32
N LYS A 2 -13.23 62.44 25.47
CA LYS A 2 -12.77 61.05 25.24
C LYS A 2 -13.76 59.99 24.70
N LYS A 3 -13.46 59.63 23.44
CA LYS A 3 -13.68 58.33 22.80
C LYS A 3 -12.81 57.27 23.47
N GLU A 4 -13.20 55.99 23.42
CA GLU A 4 -12.34 54.81 23.20
C GLU A 4 -13.24 53.56 23.18
N THR A 5 -13.62 53.05 22.00
CA THR A 5 -12.92 52.01 21.22
C THR A 5 -12.85 50.67 21.96
N ILE A 6 -13.86 49.83 21.76
CA ILE A 6 -13.75 48.38 22.00
C ILE A 6 -12.99 47.80 20.81
N LYS A 7 -11.69 47.57 21.00
CA LYS A 7 -10.87 46.79 20.07
C LYS A 7 -11.19 45.31 20.26
N THR A 8 -11.60 44.68 19.17
CA THR A 8 -11.57 43.25 18.94
C THR A 8 -10.16 42.74 19.16
N GLY A 9 -9.94 42.00 20.24
CA GLY A 9 -8.75 41.18 20.47
C GLY A 9 -9.08 39.74 20.09
N MET A 10 -8.71 39.37 18.86
CA MET A 10 -8.30 38.00 18.58
C MET A 10 -6.99 37.80 19.34
N ASP A 11 -6.99 36.98 20.38
CA ASP A 11 -5.78 36.31 20.82
C ASP A 11 -6.04 34.80 20.82
N GLN A 12 -5.28 34.18 19.92
CA GLN A 12 -5.17 32.74 19.75
C GLN A 12 -4.49 32.18 20.99
N ASP A 13 -5.14 31.22 21.65
CA ASP A 13 -4.41 30.28 22.49
C ASP A 13 -5.03 28.89 22.30
N VAL A 14 -4.82 28.34 21.11
CA VAL A 14 -4.86 26.89 20.91
C VAL A 14 -3.43 26.43 21.05
N SER A 15 -3.05 26.06 22.27
CA SER A 15 -1.80 25.39 22.55
C SER A 15 -1.75 24.07 21.78
N ILE A 16 -1.11 24.07 20.61
CA ILE A 16 -0.71 22.83 19.94
C ILE A 16 0.57 22.37 20.64
N SER A 17 0.40 21.73 21.79
CA SER A 17 1.49 21.04 22.48
C SER A 17 1.82 19.75 21.74
N GLY A 18 2.94 19.79 21.03
CA GLY A 18 3.94 18.72 20.98
C GLY A 18 3.48 17.29 20.68
N MET A 19 3.69 16.86 19.44
CA MET A 19 4.59 15.71 19.15
C MET A 19 4.78 15.62 17.64
N ASN A 20 5.84 16.26 17.13
CA ASN A 20 6.45 15.83 15.88
C ASN A 20 7.10 14.46 16.12
N PHE A 21 6.31 13.39 16.06
CA PHE A 21 6.88 12.12 15.61
C PHE A 21 7.14 12.31 14.13
N GLY A 22 8.40 12.60 13.76
CA GLY A 22 8.85 12.41 12.40
C GLY A 22 8.34 11.04 11.94
N SER A 23 7.51 11.03 10.90
CA SER A 23 6.69 9.87 10.53
C SER A 23 7.54 8.60 10.61
N PRO A 24 7.18 7.60 11.47
CA PRO A 24 7.90 6.34 11.53
C PRO A 24 7.74 5.53 10.24
N PHE A 25 6.86 5.98 9.34
CA PHE A 25 6.65 5.36 8.04
C PHE A 25 7.68 5.86 7.02
N LEU A 26 8.50 4.92 6.53
CA LEU A 26 9.43 5.14 5.42
C LEU A 26 8.68 5.43 4.11
N LYS A 27 7.57 4.74 3.90
CA LYS A 27 6.79 4.81 2.66
C LYS A 27 5.33 4.52 2.91
N GLN A 28 4.46 5.27 2.23
CA GLN A 28 3.04 4.99 2.10
C GLN A 28 2.65 5.01 0.62
N GLU A 29 1.74 4.14 0.22
CA GLU A 29 1.23 4.06 -1.15
C GLU A 29 -0.23 3.58 -1.16
N ARG A 30 -1.00 4.03 -2.15
CA ARG A 30 -2.39 3.63 -2.37
C ARG A 30 -2.54 2.89 -3.69
N PHE A 31 -3.27 1.78 -3.65
CA PHE A 31 -3.73 1.00 -4.80
C PHE A 31 -5.26 0.91 -4.73
N GLY A 32 -5.97 1.90 -5.28
CA GLY A 32 -7.42 1.97 -5.17
C GLY A 32 -7.88 2.03 -3.70
N ASN A 33 -8.61 0.99 -3.25
CA ASN A 33 -9.09 0.86 -1.86
C ASN A 33 -8.05 0.26 -0.88
N LEU A 34 -6.89 -0.16 -1.37
CA LEU A 34 -5.78 -0.71 -0.59
C LEU A 34 -4.77 0.40 -0.27
N SER A 35 -4.30 0.44 0.97
CA SER A 35 -3.23 1.33 1.43
C SER A 35 -2.15 0.49 2.11
N LEU A 36 -0.90 0.69 1.68
CA LEU A 36 0.29 0.09 2.26
C LEU A 36 1.09 1.17 2.97
N SER A 37 1.45 0.93 4.22
CA SER A 37 2.30 1.82 5.01
C SER A 37 3.39 1.02 5.70
N LEU A 38 4.64 1.37 5.45
CA LEU A 38 5.81 0.66 5.93
C LEU A 38 6.50 1.44 7.04
N ASP A 39 6.60 0.84 8.21
CA ASP A 39 7.47 1.28 9.30
C ASP A 39 8.79 0.50 9.19
N SER A 40 9.83 1.15 8.68
CA SER A 40 11.13 0.50 8.44
C SER A 40 11.89 0.26 9.74
N ILE A 41 11.73 1.15 10.74
CA ILE A 41 12.39 1.03 12.05
C ILE A 41 11.89 -0.23 12.75
N ARG A 42 10.56 -0.43 12.77
CA ARG A 42 9.95 -1.60 13.39
C ARG A 42 9.82 -2.80 12.45
N ARG A 43 10.24 -2.67 11.18
CA ARG A 43 10.09 -3.68 10.12
C ARG A 43 8.65 -4.22 10.04
N ARG A 44 7.68 -3.31 9.97
CA ARG A 44 6.24 -3.61 9.95
C ARG A 44 5.57 -3.05 8.71
N LEU A 45 4.85 -3.91 8.01
CA LEU A 45 3.95 -3.53 6.94
C LEU A 45 2.53 -3.42 7.50
N ASN A 46 1.93 -2.24 7.40
CA ASN A 46 0.53 -2.01 7.71
C ASN A 46 -0.25 -1.97 6.41
N ILE A 47 -1.32 -2.75 6.37
CA ILE A 47 -2.21 -2.88 5.23
C ILE A 47 -3.58 -2.44 5.69
N THR A 48 -4.10 -1.38 5.09
CA THR A 48 -5.49 -0.96 5.30
C THR A 48 -6.27 -1.17 4.02
N ARG A 49 -7.49 -1.71 4.10
CA ARG A 49 -8.42 -1.75 2.97
C ARG A 49 -9.85 -1.46 3.39
N MET A 50 -10.65 -0.95 2.45
CA MET A 50 -12.10 -0.80 2.63
C MET A 50 -12.85 -1.95 1.97
N VAL A 51 -13.64 -2.69 2.75
CA VAL A 51 -14.51 -3.78 2.26
C VAL A 51 -15.92 -3.50 2.76
N ASN A 52 -16.90 -3.33 1.87
CA ASN A 52 -18.30 -3.03 2.22
C ASN A 52 -18.45 -1.84 3.19
N LYS A 53 -17.70 -0.75 2.96
CA LYS A 53 -17.62 0.44 3.83
C LYS A 53 -17.00 0.20 5.21
N ILE A 54 -16.50 -1.00 5.51
CA ILE A 54 -15.78 -1.32 6.73
C ILE A 54 -14.28 -1.24 6.47
N ARG A 55 -13.58 -0.49 7.32
CA ARG A 55 -12.11 -0.43 7.29
C ARG A 55 -11.53 -1.67 7.95
N GLN A 56 -10.79 -2.46 7.18
CA GLN A 56 -9.99 -3.57 7.66
C GLN A 56 -8.52 -3.14 7.72
N SER A 57 -7.83 -3.53 8.79
CA SER A 57 -6.40 -3.28 8.95
C SER A 57 -5.69 -4.58 9.34
N ILE A 58 -4.55 -4.85 8.71
CA ILE A 58 -3.70 -5.99 8.99
C ILE A 58 -2.28 -5.45 9.17
N GLN A 59 -1.59 -5.92 10.21
CA GLN A 59 -0.18 -5.61 10.42
C GLN A 59 0.64 -6.89 10.23
N ILE A 60 1.70 -6.81 9.43
CA ILE A 60 2.61 -7.89 9.14
C ILE A 60 4.00 -7.51 9.62
N GLN A 61 4.59 -8.36 10.46
CA GLN A 61 5.99 -8.26 10.83
C GLN A 61 6.84 -8.88 9.70
N LEU A 62 7.74 -8.10 9.10
CA LEU A 62 8.46 -8.54 7.90
C LEU A 62 9.39 -9.73 8.16
N ASN A 63 10.02 -9.81 9.34
CA ASN A 63 10.89 -10.94 9.71
C ASN A 63 10.14 -12.28 9.86
N ALA A 64 8.81 -12.27 9.96
CA ALA A 64 7.99 -13.48 10.01
C ALA A 64 7.59 -13.98 8.60
N THR A 65 7.88 -13.19 7.56
CA THR A 65 7.58 -13.55 6.17
C THR A 65 8.71 -14.41 5.60
N ARG A 66 8.35 -15.46 4.85
CA ARG A 66 9.25 -16.32 4.10
C ARG A 66 9.56 -15.74 2.74
N GLN A 67 8.52 -15.33 2.02
CA GLN A 67 8.62 -14.83 0.65
C GLN A 67 7.63 -13.70 0.42
N ILE A 68 8.06 -12.72 -0.37
CA ILE A 68 7.22 -11.65 -0.88
C ILE A 68 7.41 -11.66 -2.40
N SER A 69 6.32 -11.78 -3.15
CA SER A 69 6.37 -11.97 -4.60
C SER A 69 5.17 -11.35 -5.29
N ILE A 70 5.30 -11.11 -6.60
CA ILE A 70 4.20 -10.68 -7.46
C ILE A 70 3.60 -11.89 -8.14
N LYS A 71 2.26 -12.02 -8.06
CA LYS A 71 1.49 -13.01 -8.81
C LYS A 71 0.55 -12.31 -9.77
N LYS A 72 0.70 -12.57 -11.07
CA LYS A 72 -0.22 -12.11 -12.11
C LYS A 72 -1.21 -13.23 -12.45
N VAL A 73 -2.49 -12.90 -12.52
CA VAL A 73 -3.58 -13.82 -12.91
C VAL A 73 -4.16 -13.32 -14.22
N TYR A 74 -4.22 -14.21 -15.20
CA TYR A 74 -4.74 -13.94 -16.53
C TYR A 74 -6.04 -14.71 -16.74
N SER A 75 -6.94 -14.16 -17.55
CA SER A 75 -8.09 -14.90 -18.07
C SER A 75 -7.66 -15.94 -19.10
N ASN A 76 -8.59 -16.79 -19.50
CA ASN A 76 -8.34 -17.82 -20.51
C ASN A 76 -7.85 -17.18 -21.82
N ILE A 77 -6.71 -17.67 -22.31
CA ILE A 77 -6.13 -17.28 -23.60
C ILE A 77 -6.32 -18.44 -24.56
N TYR A 78 -7.19 -18.27 -25.55
CA TYR A 78 -7.44 -19.28 -26.58
C TYR A 78 -6.38 -19.22 -27.68
N VAL A 79 -6.22 -20.36 -28.38
CA VAL A 79 -5.25 -20.50 -29.48
C VAL A 79 -5.45 -19.39 -30.51
N GLY A 80 -4.34 -18.73 -30.88
CA GLY A 80 -4.33 -17.67 -31.89
C GLY A 80 -4.71 -16.28 -31.40
N GLN A 81 -5.24 -16.11 -30.18
CA GLN A 81 -5.65 -14.78 -29.71
C GLN A 81 -4.47 -13.81 -29.50
N LEU A 82 -3.30 -14.32 -29.10
CA LEU A 82 -2.09 -13.50 -28.95
C LEU A 82 -1.53 -12.97 -30.28
N LYS A 83 -2.06 -13.41 -31.44
CA LYS A 83 -1.71 -12.82 -32.74
C LYS A 83 -2.34 -11.44 -32.96
N TYR A 84 -3.44 -11.16 -32.27
CA TYR A 84 -4.27 -9.97 -32.49
C TYR A 84 -4.42 -9.10 -31.24
N ARG A 85 -4.05 -9.62 -30.06
CA ARG A 85 -4.21 -8.97 -28.76
C ARG A 85 -2.95 -9.11 -27.93
N LYS A 86 -2.64 -8.11 -27.12
CA LYS A 86 -1.50 -8.14 -26.19
C LYS A 86 -1.82 -8.98 -24.95
N LEU A 87 -0.80 -9.60 -24.35
CA LEU A 87 -0.93 -10.39 -23.12
C LEU A 87 -1.57 -9.60 -21.97
N GLU A 88 -1.19 -8.32 -21.83
CA GLU A 88 -1.74 -7.39 -20.83
C GLU A 88 -3.26 -7.26 -20.92
N GLU A 89 -3.84 -7.44 -22.11
CA GLU A 89 -5.28 -7.36 -22.29
C GLU A 89 -6.03 -8.52 -21.63
N PHE A 90 -5.34 -9.62 -21.35
CA PHE A 90 -5.86 -10.79 -20.64
C PHE A 90 -5.57 -10.74 -19.13
N LEU A 91 -4.82 -9.74 -18.65
CA LEU A 91 -4.51 -9.63 -17.23
C LEU A 91 -5.78 -9.27 -16.44
N GLU A 92 -6.12 -10.11 -15.47
CA GLU A 92 -7.28 -9.93 -14.58
C GLU A 92 -6.88 -9.30 -13.26
N THR A 93 -5.76 -9.75 -12.66
CA THR A 93 -5.37 -9.30 -11.32
C THR A 93 -3.86 -9.38 -11.14
N ILE A 94 -3.29 -8.39 -10.43
CA ILE A 94 -1.95 -8.49 -9.87
C ILE A 94 -2.08 -8.54 -8.35
N TYR A 95 -1.44 -9.54 -7.75
CA TYR A 95 -1.33 -9.69 -6.31
C TYR A 95 0.09 -9.43 -5.84
N LEU A 96 0.23 -8.67 -4.76
CA LEU A 96 1.39 -8.75 -3.88
C LEU A 96 1.14 -9.91 -2.90
N GLN A 97 1.91 -10.98 -3.06
CA GLN A 97 1.80 -12.23 -2.31
C GLN A 97 2.79 -12.24 -1.14
N ILE A 98 2.32 -12.61 0.04
CA ILE A 98 3.12 -12.70 1.26
C ILE A 98 2.96 -14.08 1.87
N GLU A 99 4.06 -14.83 1.90
CA GLU A 99 4.16 -16.16 2.50
C GLU A 99 4.87 -16.07 3.85
N PHE A 100 4.52 -16.95 4.79
CA PHE A 100 5.05 -16.96 6.15
C PHE A 100 5.87 -18.21 6.43
N PHE A 101 6.82 -18.12 7.36
CA PHE A 101 7.63 -19.28 7.76
C PHE A 101 6.85 -20.30 8.61
N ASP A 102 5.83 -19.85 9.34
CA ASP A 102 5.11 -20.62 10.36
C ASP A 102 3.87 -21.34 9.82
N GLY A 103 3.76 -21.49 8.49
CA GLY A 103 2.64 -22.21 7.87
C GLY A 103 1.31 -21.46 7.88
N ARG A 104 1.28 -20.19 8.31
CA ARG A 104 0.10 -19.32 8.10
C ARG A 104 -0.28 -19.26 6.62
N ASN A 105 -1.57 -19.08 6.36
CA ASN A 105 -2.09 -18.90 5.02
C ASN A 105 -1.40 -17.73 4.30
N THR A 106 -1.03 -17.96 3.05
CA THR A 106 -0.51 -16.93 2.16
C THR A 106 -1.52 -15.81 2.01
N ILE A 107 -1.06 -14.57 2.18
CA ILE A 107 -1.88 -13.38 1.95
C ILE A 107 -1.69 -12.95 0.50
N HIS A 108 -2.81 -12.81 -0.22
CA HIS A 108 -2.84 -12.25 -1.57
C HIS A 108 -3.48 -10.86 -1.52
N LEU A 109 -2.68 -9.82 -1.73
CA LEU A 109 -3.15 -8.43 -1.73
C LEU A 109 -3.38 -7.96 -3.17
N PRO A 110 -4.62 -7.79 -3.63
CA PRO A 110 -4.88 -7.29 -4.97
C PRO A 110 -4.42 -5.82 -5.06
N VAL A 111 -3.46 -5.55 -5.94
CA VAL A 111 -2.95 -4.19 -6.22
C VAL A 111 -3.44 -3.66 -7.57
N TYR A 112 -3.91 -4.56 -8.43
CA TYR A 112 -4.57 -4.28 -9.70
C TYR A 112 -5.70 -5.27 -9.87
N GLU A 113 -6.89 -4.79 -10.22
CA GLU A 113 -8.02 -5.61 -10.67
C GLU A 113 -8.60 -5.00 -11.95
N ARG A 114 -8.73 -5.79 -13.02
CA ARG A 114 -9.19 -5.31 -14.33
C ARG A 114 -10.56 -4.63 -14.28
N LYS A 115 -11.41 -5.02 -13.33
CA LYS A 115 -12.75 -4.44 -13.11
C LYS A 115 -12.73 -3.10 -12.37
N ALA A 116 -11.64 -2.80 -11.65
CA ALA A 116 -11.51 -1.61 -10.81
C ALA A 116 -10.46 -0.61 -11.32
N ASN A 117 -9.55 -1.04 -12.20
CA ASN A 117 -8.45 -0.24 -12.71
C ASN A 117 -8.49 -0.14 -14.23
N ASN A 118 -8.00 0.99 -14.77
CA ASN A 118 -7.89 1.15 -16.21
C ASN A 118 -6.63 0.47 -16.73
N LEU A 119 -6.71 -0.13 -17.92
CA LEU A 119 -5.56 -0.75 -18.56
C LEU A 119 -4.39 0.22 -18.82
N PRO A 120 -4.61 1.50 -19.20
CA PRO A 120 -3.51 2.46 -19.34
C PRO A 120 -2.70 2.73 -18.06
N ASP A 121 -3.28 2.51 -16.88
CA ASP A 121 -2.60 2.71 -15.59
C ASP A 121 -1.68 1.51 -15.24
N LEU A 122 -1.80 0.41 -15.97
CA LEU A 122 -1.12 -0.85 -15.69
C LEU A 122 0.42 -0.70 -15.57
N PRO A 123 1.13 -0.02 -16.49
CA PRO A 123 2.59 0.11 -16.38
C PRO A 123 3.04 0.82 -15.10
N GLU A 124 2.29 1.82 -14.64
CA GLU A 124 2.58 2.51 -13.38
C GLU A 124 2.35 1.58 -12.19
N ILE A 125 1.25 0.84 -12.19
CA ILE A 125 0.92 -0.11 -11.12
C ILE A 125 1.95 -1.23 -11.04
N GLU A 126 2.40 -1.78 -12.18
CA GLU A 126 3.46 -2.79 -12.23
C GLU A 126 4.77 -2.26 -11.66
N ARG A 127 5.17 -1.04 -12.02
CA ARG A 127 6.37 -0.41 -11.46
C ARG A 127 6.25 -0.20 -9.95
N LYS A 128 5.08 0.23 -9.47
CA LYS A 128 4.83 0.45 -8.04
C LYS A 128 4.87 -0.86 -7.26
N VAL A 129 4.19 -1.90 -7.72
CA VAL A 129 4.19 -3.19 -7.02
C VAL A 129 5.56 -3.85 -7.05
N GLN A 130 6.33 -3.70 -8.15
CA GLN A 130 7.72 -4.15 -8.21
C GLN A 130 8.58 -3.46 -7.17
N TYR A 131 8.50 -2.12 -7.09
CA TYR A 131 9.18 -1.36 -6.05
C TYR A 131 8.84 -1.84 -4.63
N TRP A 132 7.54 -2.10 -4.37
CA TRP A 132 7.11 -2.65 -3.08
C TRP A 132 7.63 -4.06 -2.82
N GLN A 133 7.64 -4.94 -3.82
CA GLN A 133 8.22 -6.28 -3.68
C GLN A 133 9.70 -6.20 -3.28
N ASP A 134 10.47 -5.35 -3.96
CA ASP A 134 11.91 -5.21 -3.75
C ASP A 134 12.20 -4.61 -2.37
N LEU A 135 11.53 -3.50 -2.04
CA LEU A 135 11.66 -2.82 -0.75
C LEU A 135 11.35 -3.74 0.44
N LEU A 136 10.25 -4.50 0.36
CA LEU A 136 9.86 -5.38 1.44
C LEU A 136 10.77 -6.61 1.54
N SER A 137 11.27 -7.10 0.39
CA SER A 137 12.21 -8.22 0.35
C SER A 137 13.57 -7.85 0.94
N GLU A 138 14.06 -6.63 0.68
CA GLU A 138 15.29 -6.10 1.27
C GLU A 138 15.16 -5.99 2.79
N LEU A 139 14.10 -5.33 3.27
CA LEU A 139 13.89 -5.09 4.70
C LEU A 139 13.63 -6.37 5.51
N ARG A 140 13.14 -7.43 4.86
CA ARG A 140 13.02 -8.75 5.45
C ARG A 140 14.38 -9.38 5.78
N LEU A 141 15.41 -9.11 4.98
CA LEU A 141 16.73 -9.74 5.11
C LEU A 141 17.64 -9.06 6.13
N VAL A 142 17.27 -7.86 6.59
CA VAL A 142 18.03 -7.14 7.61
C VAL A 142 17.94 -7.89 8.95
N LYS A 143 19.07 -8.44 9.39
CA LYS A 143 19.21 -9.07 10.71
C LYS A 143 19.19 -8.01 11.81
N ASP A 144 18.55 -8.32 12.92
CA ASP A 144 18.72 -7.59 14.17
C ASP A 144 20.20 -7.60 14.56
N LYS A 145 20.79 -6.41 14.76
CA LYS A 145 22.15 -6.25 15.29
C LYS A 145 22.15 -6.38 16.80
#